data_AF-E2C5T5-F1
#
_entry.id   AF-E2C5T5-F1
#
_cell.length_a   1.000
_cell.length_b   1.000
_cell.length_c   1.000
_cell.angle_alpha   90.00
_cell.angle_beta   90.00
_cell.angle_gamma   90.00
#
_symmetry.space_group_name_H-M   'P 1'
#
loop_
_entity.id
_entity.type
_entity.pdbx_description
1 polymer ?
#
loop_
_entity_poly.entity_id
_entity_poly.type
_entity_poly.pdbx_seq_one_letter_code
_entity_poly.pdbx_strand_id
1 'polypeptide(L)' 'LQNYLNGKNFDSLEALKNGVSSFFESKPCSFYDRGIRMLPERWEKIIENDGEYII' A
#
# COMPACT_ATOMS: atom_id res chain seq x y z
N LEU A 1 -2.30 3.14 1.25
CA LEU A 1 -3.64 3.60 1.70
C LEU A 1 -3.58 4.93 2.45
N GLN A 2 -2.59 5.16 3.33
CA GLN A 2 -2.37 6.43 4.05
C GLN A 2 -2.59 7.68 3.17
N ASN A 3 -1.90 7.76 2.02
CA ASN A 3 -2.01 8.90 1.11
C ASN A 3 -3.43 9.15 0.57
N TYR A 4 -4.23 8.10 0.43
CA TYR A 4 -5.63 8.22 0.00
C TYR A 4 -6.54 8.70 1.13
N LEU A 5 -6.30 8.23 2.36
CA LEU A 5 -7.13 8.53 3.52
C LEU A 5 -6.80 9.89 4.14
N ASN A 6 -5.58 10.39 3.95
CA ASN A 6 -5.14 11.62 4.60
C ASN A 6 -6.06 12.80 4.24
N GLY A 7 -6.59 13.48 5.27
CA GLY A 7 -7.50 14.62 5.10
C GLY A 7 -8.94 14.27 4.70
N LYS A 8 -9.32 13.00 4.58
CA LYS A 8 -10.71 12.58 4.33
C LYS A 8 -11.46 12.34 5.63
N ASN A 9 -12.66 12.91 5.73
CA ASN A 9 -13.65 12.53 6.74
C ASN A 9 -14.74 11.69 6.08
N PHE A 10 -15.30 10.73 6.81
CA PHE A 10 -16.39 9.88 6.35
C PHE A 10 -17.54 9.99 7.33
N ASP A 11 -18.73 10.27 6.82
CA ASP A 11 -19.93 10.50 7.66
C ASP A 11 -20.58 9.21 8.15
N SER A 12 -20.15 8.05 7.62
CA SER A 12 -20.63 6.75 8.04
C SER A 12 -19.60 5.63 7.76
N LEU A 13 -19.77 4.50 8.45
CA LEU A 13 -18.99 3.29 8.19
C LEU A 13 -19.19 2.79 6.75
N GLU A 14 -20.40 2.93 6.20
CA GLU A 14 -20.70 2.54 4.83
C GLU A 14 -19.95 3.41 3.82
N ALA A 15 -19.90 4.73 4.03
CA ALA A 15 -19.12 5.64 3.21
C ALA A 15 -17.61 5.30 3.24
N LEU A 16 -17.07 4.94 4.41
CA LEU A 16 -15.70 4.47 4.54
C LEU A 16 -15.46 3.18 3.74
N LYS A 17 -16.34 2.17 3.90
CA LYS A 17 -16.22 0.88 3.20
C LYS A 17 -16.27 1.05 1.69
N ASN A 18 -17.21 1.85 1.18
CA ASN A 18 -17.33 2.13 -0.24
C ASN A 18 -16.11 2.89 -0.76
N GLY A 19 -15.62 3.86 0.00
CA GLY A 19 -14.41 4.62 -0.33
C GLY A 19 -13.15 3.76 -0.39
N VAL A 20 -12.97 2.83 0.54
CA VAL A 20 -11.84 1.90 0.55
C VAL A 20 -11.95 0.88 -0.59
N SER A 21 -13.14 0.34 -0.85
CA SER A 21 -13.37 -0.60 -1.96
C SER A 21 -13.07 0.05 -3.31
N SER A 22 -13.61 1.25 -3.54
CA SER A 22 -13.35 2.05 -4.74
C SER A 22 -11.87 2.36 -4.94
N PHE A 23 -11.12 2.60 -3.85
CA PHE A 23 -9.67 2.82 -3.94
C PHE A 23 -8.95 1.62 -4.52
N PHE A 24 -9.25 0.41 -4.06
CA PHE A 24 -8.60 -0.82 -4.54
C PHE A 24 -9.05 -1.20 -5.95
N GLU A 25 -10.35 -1.05 -6.26
CA GLU A 25 -10.91 -1.26 -7.60
C GLU A 25 -10.31 -0.29 -8.63
N SER A 26 -9.96 0.94 -8.23
CA SER A 26 -9.32 1.91 -9.11
C SER A 26 -7.88 1.57 -9.49
N LYS A 27 -7.24 0.58 -8.84
CA LYS A 27 -5.84 0.26 -9.10
C LYS A 27 -5.69 -0.74 -10.24
N PRO A 28 -4.84 -0.45 -11.23
CA PRO A 28 -4.54 -1.42 -12.28
C PRO A 28 -3.80 -2.63 -11.69
N CYS A 29 -3.89 -3.79 -12.35
CA CYS A 29 -3.17 -5.00 -11.92
C CYS A 29 -1.66 -4.76 -11.71
N SER A 30 -1.06 -3.87 -12.53
CA SER A 30 0.35 -3.47 -12.42
C SER A 30 0.72 -2.82 -11.08
N PHE A 31 -0.23 -2.21 -10.38
CA PHE A 31 0.00 -1.66 -9.04
C PHE A 31 0.38 -2.77 -8.05
N TYR A 32 -0.35 -3.89 -8.08
CA TYR A 32 -0.12 -5.04 -7.21
C TYR A 32 1.10 -5.85 -7.66
N ASP A 33 1.22 -6.09 -8.97
CA ASP A 33 2.37 -6.79 -9.55
C ASP A 33 3.70 -6.08 -9.21
N ARG A 34 3.74 -4.75 -9.35
CA ARG A 34 4.92 -3.95 -8.97
C ARG A 34 5.27 -4.13 -7.49
N GLY A 35 4.29 -4.09 -6.60
CA GLY A 35 4.53 -4.27 -5.17
C GLY A 35 5.18 -5.61 -4.84
N ILE A 36 4.76 -6.69 -5.49
CA ILE A 36 5.31 -8.04 -5.31
C ILE A 36 6.72 -8.11 -5.93
N ARG A 37 6.91 -7.56 -7.13
CA ARG A 37 8.21 -7.57 -7.82
C ARG A 37 9.30 -6.77 -7.13
N MET A 38 8.93 -5.85 -6.23
CA MET A 38 9.90 -5.12 -5.40
C MET A 38 10.41 -5.93 -4.20
N LEU A 39 9.85 -7.11 -3.91
CA LEU A 39 10.27 -7.92 -2.76
C LEU A 39 11.75 -8.37 -2.82
N PRO A 40 12.29 -8.87 -3.95
CA PRO A 40 13.70 -9.27 -4.02
C PRO A 40 14.66 -8.12 -3.68
N GLU A 41 14.44 -6.93 -4.22
CA GLU A 41 15.24 -5.73 -3.92
C GLU A 41 15.16 -5.35 -2.43
N ARG A 42 13.99 -5.49 -1.81
CA ARG A 42 13.84 -5.23 -0.37
C ARG A 42 14.57 -6.27 0.46
N TRP A 43 14.50 -7.55 0.10
CA TRP A 43 15.20 -8.60 0.84
C TRP A 43 16.71 -8.45 0.74
N GLU A 44 17.23 -8.10 -0.44
CA GLU A 44 18.65 -7.80 -0.64
C GLU A 44 19.12 -6.69 0.32
N LYS A 45 18.40 -5.56 0.37
CA LYS A 45 18.71 -4.47 1.29
C LYS A 45 18.63 -4.87 2.77
N ILE A 46 17.73 -5.79 3.15
CA ILE A 46 17.66 -6.27 4.54
C ILE A 46 18.91 -7.09 4.88
N ILE A 47 19.38 -7.92 3.94
CA ILE A 47 20.60 -8.73 4.12
C ILE A 47 21.82 -7.82 4.21
N GLU A 48 21.92 -6.81 3.34
CA GLU A 48 23.00 -5.82 3.38
C GLU A 48 23.01 -4.98 4.66
N ASN A 49 21.84 -4.80 5.28
CA ASN A 49 21.65 -4.05 6.52
C ASN A 49 21.64 -4.96 7.76
N ASP A 50 22.25 -6.15 7.69
CA ASP A 50 22.37 -7.12 8.79
C ASP A 50 21.03 -7.46 9.48
N GLY A 51 19.94 -7.44 8.73
CA GLY A 51 18.60 -7.74 9.23
C GLY A 51 17.89 -6.55 9.91
N GLU A 52 18.52 -5.38 9.99
CA GLU A 52 17.87 -4.17 10.50
C GLU A 52 16.86 -3.58 9.50
N TYR A 53 15.93 -2.79 10.02
CA TYR A 53 14.95 -2.09 9.20
C TYR A 53 15.61 -1.11 8.22
N ILE A 54 15.16 -1.17 6.97
CA ILE A 54 15.53 -0.19 5.94
C ILE A 54 14.62 1.03 6.09
N ILE A 55 15.22 2.22 6.22
CA ILE A 55 14.52 3.52 6.30
C ILE A 55 14.21 4.06 4.90
#